data_AF-A0ABC9VDY6-F1
#
_entry.id   AF-A0ABC9VDY6-F1
#
_cell.length_a   1.000
_cell.length_b   1.000
_cell.length_c   1.000
_cell.angle_alpha   90.00
_cell.angle_beta   90.00
_cell.angle_gamma   90.00
#
_symmetry.space_group_name_H-M   'P 1'
#
loop_
_entity.id
_entity.type
_entity.pdbx_description
1 polymer ?
#
loop_
_entity_poly.entity_id
_entity_poly.type
_entity_poly.pdbx_seq_one_letter_code
_entity_poly.pdbx_strand_id
1 'polypeptide(L)'
;MKRYISASIILGIIVLLFFFNEYRTNQSLNQEATLEGFIIMKEGKVYLVEDPDFVEEDANKLTIQELRRKYNMSKLWIKGFGTLRGIENGQKVTVWYSEILESYPAKVKVLKIKPKP
;
A
#
# COMPACT_ATOMS: atom_id res chain seq x y z
N MET A 1 43.70 3.18 31.39
CA MET A 1 42.35 3.80 31.50
C MET A 1 41.96 4.61 30.25
N LYS A 2 42.75 5.59 29.78
CA LYS A 2 42.37 6.45 28.63
C LYS A 2 42.01 5.70 27.33
N ARG A 3 42.72 4.61 26.98
CA ARG A 3 42.46 3.79 25.77
C ARG A 3 41.13 3.05 25.80
N TYR A 4 40.68 2.61 26.99
CA TYR A 4 39.40 1.92 27.17
C TYR A 4 38.22 2.88 27.07
N ILE A 5 38.37 4.10 27.60
CA ILE A 5 37.37 5.17 27.47
C ILE A 5 37.17 5.53 25.99
N SER A 6 38.24 5.63 25.21
CA SER A 6 38.16 5.88 23.76
C SER A 6 37.45 4.74 23.01
N ALA A 7 37.71 3.48 23.37
CA ALA A 7 37.06 2.32 22.75
C ALA A 7 35.56 2.25 23.06
N SER A 8 35.15 2.56 24.29
CA SER A 8 33.73 2.59 24.69
C SER A 8 32.95 3.70 23.97
N ILE A 9 33.56 4.86 23.74
CA ILE A 9 32.94 5.96 22.98
C ILE A 9 32.70 5.54 21.53
N ILE A 10 33.69 4.91 20.89
CA ILE A 10 33.57 4.42 19.50
C ILE A 10 32.46 3.37 19.40
N LEU A 11 32.40 2.43 20.35
CA LEU A 11 31.36 1.39 20.38
C LEU A 11 29.97 2.00 20.56
N GLY A 12 29.82 3.00 21.44
CA GLY A 12 28.57 3.73 21.62
C GLY A 12 28.10 4.43 20.35
N ILE A 13 29.02 5.06 19.61
CA ILE A 13 28.73 5.71 18.33
C ILE A 13 28.29 4.68 17.28
N ILE A 14 28.95 3.51 17.21
CA ILE A 14 28.57 2.44 16.30
C ILE A 14 27.14 1.96 16.59
N VAL A 15 26.81 1.69 17.85
CA VAL A 15 25.45 1.30 18.25
C VAL A 15 24.44 2.38 17.88
N LEU A 16 24.76 3.65 18.15
CA LEU A 16 23.89 4.78 17.80
C LEU A 16 23.66 4.87 16.28
N LEU A 17 24.71 4.63 15.47
CA LEU A 17 24.60 4.63 14.00
C LEU A 17 23.70 3.49 13.50
N PHE A 18 23.73 2.30 14.12
CA PHE A 18 22.79 1.22 13.81
C PHE A 18 21.33 1.63 14.10
N PHE A 19 21.06 2.23 15.27
CA PHE A 19 19.73 2.75 15.59
C PHE A 19 19.27 3.85 14.62
N PHE A 20 20.17 4.77 14.22
CA PHE A 20 19.86 5.82 13.26
C PHE A 20 19.59 5.29 11.85
N ASN A 21 20.31 4.25 11.42
CA ASN A 21 20.10 3.63 10.11
C ASN A 21 18.72 2.95 10.04
N GLU A 22 18.35 2.20 11.07
CA GLU A 22 17.04 1.57 11.17
C GLU A 22 15.92 2.62 11.18
N TYR A 23 16.09 3.72 11.91
CA TYR A 23 15.13 4.82 11.93
C TYR A 23 14.97 5.51 10.55
N ARG A 24 16.08 5.72 9.81
CA ARG A 24 16.05 6.32 8.46
C ARG A 24 15.41 5.40 7.42
N THR A 25 15.73 4.10 7.44
CA THR A 25 15.08 3.12 6.55
C THR A 25 13.57 3.08 6.75
N ASN A 26 13.11 3.19 8.00
CA ASN A 26 11.69 3.32 8.31
C ASN A 26 11.08 4.65 7.81
N GLN A 27 11.84 5.75 7.77
CA GLN A 27 11.38 7.03 7.22
C GLN A 27 11.43 7.12 5.69
N SER A 28 12.38 6.51 5.00
CA SER A 28 12.40 6.50 3.53
C SER A 28 11.27 5.64 2.95
N LEU A 29 10.82 4.62 3.70
CA LEU A 29 9.58 3.89 3.44
C LEU A 29 8.30 4.75 3.66
N ASN A 30 8.41 5.94 4.26
CA ASN A 30 7.31 6.88 4.50
C ASN A 30 7.20 7.99 3.43
N GLN A 31 7.86 7.88 2.26
CA GLN A 31 7.26 8.51 1.08
C GLN A 31 5.99 7.72 0.78
N GLU A 32 4.88 8.18 1.37
CA GLU A 32 3.55 7.62 1.26
C GLU A 32 3.14 7.56 -0.23
N ALA A 33 3.53 6.50 -0.91
CA ALA A 33 3.15 6.27 -2.29
C ALA A 33 1.65 5.99 -2.32
N THR A 34 0.94 6.76 -3.15
CA THR A 34 -0.51 6.70 -3.25
C THR A 34 -0.95 6.32 -4.66
N LEU A 35 -1.96 5.46 -4.74
CA LEU A 35 -2.74 5.22 -5.95
C LEU A 35 -4.14 5.77 -5.75
N GLU A 36 -4.73 6.32 -6.81
CA GLU A 36 -6.13 6.71 -6.83
C GLU A 36 -6.90 5.80 -7.79
N GLY A 37 -8.13 5.47 -7.44
CA GLY A 37 -8.96 4.63 -8.28
C GLY A 37 -10.25 4.23 -7.61
N PHE A 38 -10.97 3.33 -8.25
CA PHE A 38 -12.25 2.80 -7.78
C PHE A 38 -12.05 1.42 -7.16
N ILE A 39 -12.62 1.22 -5.98
CA ILE A 39 -12.45 -0.03 -5.25
C ILE A 39 -13.49 -1.05 -5.66
N ILE A 40 -13.05 -2.27 -5.97
CA ILE A 40 -13.94 -3.37 -6.35
C ILE A 40 -13.80 -4.50 -5.34
N MET A 41 -14.87 -4.78 -4.60
CA MET A 41 -14.99 -5.87 -3.65
C MET A 41 -15.82 -6.98 -4.27
N LYS A 42 -15.18 -8.07 -4.69
CA LYS A 42 -15.86 -9.18 -5.36
C LYS A 42 -15.15 -10.50 -5.06
N GLU A 43 -15.93 -11.57 -4.86
CA GLU A 43 -15.43 -12.92 -4.57
C GLU A 43 -14.44 -12.98 -3.38
N GLY A 44 -14.68 -12.18 -2.34
CA GLY A 44 -13.80 -12.09 -1.16
C GLY A 44 -12.42 -11.48 -1.43
N LYS A 45 -12.22 -10.87 -2.61
CA LYS A 45 -11.00 -10.16 -3.00
C LYS A 45 -11.33 -8.69 -3.23
N VAL A 46 -10.28 -7.89 -3.17
CA VAL A 46 -10.36 -6.44 -3.32
C VAL A 46 -9.41 -6.03 -4.43
N TYR A 47 -9.91 -5.18 -5.31
CA TYR A 47 -9.17 -4.66 -6.45
C TYR A 47 -9.29 -3.15 -6.49
N LEU A 48 -8.32 -2.51 -7.13
CA LEU A 48 -8.32 -1.09 -7.45
C LEU A 48 -8.33 -0.96 -8.97
N VAL A 49 -9.28 -0.21 -9.50
CA VAL A 49 -9.32 0.20 -10.90
C VAL A 49 -8.79 1.62 -10.99
N GLU A 50 -7.65 1.80 -11.65
CA GLU A 50 -6.95 3.10 -11.75
C GLU A 50 -7.44 3.92 -12.97
N ASP A 51 -8.35 3.35 -13.75
CA ASP A 51 -8.92 3.94 -14.95
C ASP A 51 -9.88 5.09 -14.61
N PRO A 52 -9.64 6.32 -15.10
CA PRO A 52 -10.53 7.46 -14.85
C PRO A 52 -11.91 7.30 -15.52
N ASP A 53 -12.03 6.51 -16.59
CA ASP A 53 -13.27 6.28 -17.33
C ASP A 53 -14.07 5.08 -16.79
N PHE A 54 -13.77 4.67 -15.55
CA PHE A 54 -14.50 3.60 -14.88
C PHE A 54 -15.97 3.96 -14.66
N VAL A 55 -16.85 3.03 -14.99
CA VAL A 55 -18.29 3.15 -14.77
C VAL A 55 -18.64 2.37 -13.51
N GLU A 56 -19.12 3.07 -12.47
CA GLU A 56 -19.40 2.47 -11.15
C GLU A 56 -20.34 1.25 -11.20
N GLU A 57 -21.32 1.29 -12.10
CA GLU A 57 -22.27 0.20 -12.31
C GLU A 57 -21.59 -1.13 -12.71
N ASP A 58 -20.45 -1.05 -13.38
CA ASP A 58 -19.69 -2.22 -13.80
C ASP A 58 -19.10 -2.99 -12.60
N ALA A 59 -18.88 -2.32 -11.46
CA ALA A 59 -18.41 -2.97 -10.23
C ALA A 59 -19.34 -4.13 -9.83
N ASN A 60 -20.65 -3.92 -10.00
CA ASN A 60 -21.68 -4.86 -9.62
C ASN A 60 -22.05 -5.77 -10.81
N LYS A 61 -22.18 -5.22 -12.02
CA LYS A 61 -22.65 -5.95 -13.21
C LYS A 61 -21.62 -6.92 -13.80
N LEU A 62 -20.35 -6.52 -13.90
CA LEU A 62 -19.32 -7.28 -14.63
C LEU A 62 -18.56 -8.26 -13.74
N THR A 63 -18.21 -9.44 -14.26
CA THR A 63 -17.32 -10.39 -13.59
C THR A 63 -15.89 -9.83 -13.46
N ILE A 64 -15.08 -10.40 -12.56
CA ILE A 64 -13.67 -10.01 -12.45
C ILE A 64 -12.91 -10.21 -13.76
N GLN A 65 -13.24 -11.23 -14.56
CA GLN A 65 -12.58 -11.45 -15.85
C GLN A 65 -12.93 -10.36 -16.88
N GLU A 66 -14.18 -9.91 -16.90
CA GLU A 66 -14.62 -8.81 -17.78
C GLU A 66 -14.00 -7.48 -17.35
N LEU A 67 -13.99 -7.19 -16.05
CA LEU A 67 -13.33 -6.00 -15.51
C LEU A 67 -11.84 -5.97 -15.85
N ARG A 68 -11.13 -7.11 -15.76
CA ARG A 68 -9.71 -7.22 -16.15
C ARG A 68 -9.44 -6.99 -17.64
N ARG A 69 -10.43 -7.26 -18.50
CA ARG A 69 -10.32 -7.01 -19.95
C ARG A 69 -10.62 -5.57 -20.30
N LYS A 70 -11.52 -4.93 -19.54
CA LYS A 70 -12.01 -3.59 -19.79
C LYS A 70 -11.14 -2.51 -19.15
N TYR A 71 -10.59 -2.78 -17.97
CA TYR A 71 -9.92 -1.79 -17.14
C TYR A 71 -8.55 -2.26 -16.65
N ASN A 72 -7.62 -1.32 -16.51
CA ASN A 72 -6.39 -1.58 -15.79
C ASN A 72 -6.68 -1.70 -14.29
N MET A 73 -6.33 -2.85 -13.70
CA MET A 73 -6.66 -3.14 -12.32
C MET A 73 -5.54 -3.84 -11.57
N SER A 74 -5.46 -3.49 -10.30
CA SER A 74 -4.49 -3.98 -9.34
C SER A 74 -5.21 -4.74 -8.23
N LYS A 75 -4.68 -5.89 -7.79
CA LYS A 75 -5.21 -6.63 -6.64
C LYS A 75 -4.65 -6.04 -5.36
N LEU A 76 -5.53 -5.64 -4.44
CA LEU A 76 -5.13 -5.11 -3.14
C LEU A 76 -4.88 -6.24 -2.14
N TRP A 77 -3.69 -6.26 -1.55
CA TRP A 77 -3.36 -7.12 -0.43
C TRP A 77 -3.53 -6.33 0.88
N ILE A 78 -4.64 -6.60 1.55
CA ILE A 78 -5.05 -5.93 2.78
C ILE A 78 -4.78 -6.85 3.98
N LYS A 79 -4.09 -6.34 5.01
CA LYS A 79 -3.75 -7.13 6.20
C LYS A 79 -4.88 -7.27 7.23
N GLY A 80 -5.96 -6.49 7.12
CA GLY A 80 -7.12 -6.60 8.02
C GLY A 80 -8.38 -5.91 7.51
N PHE A 81 -9.55 -6.43 7.91
CA PHE A 81 -10.86 -5.94 7.48
C PHE A 81 -11.15 -4.48 7.86
N GLY A 82 -10.51 -3.97 8.92
CA GLY A 82 -10.68 -2.58 9.36
C GLY A 82 -10.27 -1.54 8.32
N THR A 83 -9.39 -1.88 7.38
CA THR A 83 -8.93 -0.98 6.30
C THR A 83 -10.05 -0.64 5.30
N LEU A 84 -11.09 -1.45 5.21
CA LEU A 84 -12.24 -1.25 4.32
C LEU A 84 -13.47 -0.66 5.01
N ARG A 85 -13.37 -0.34 6.30
CA ARG A 85 -14.54 0.10 7.07
C ARG A 85 -15.08 1.42 6.51
N GLY A 86 -16.36 1.41 6.12
CA GLY A 86 -17.05 2.59 5.57
C GLY A 86 -16.72 2.87 4.09
N ILE A 87 -16.14 1.90 3.38
CA ILE A 87 -15.88 1.98 1.95
C ILE A 87 -16.87 1.09 1.21
N GLU A 88 -17.52 1.64 0.19
CA GLU A 88 -18.51 0.97 -0.64
C GLU A 88 -17.91 0.39 -1.93
N ASN A 89 -18.57 -0.62 -2.50
CA ASN A 89 -18.12 -1.22 -3.75
C ASN A 89 -18.35 -0.25 -4.92
N GLY A 90 -17.33 0.00 -5.72
CA GLY A 90 -17.35 1.01 -6.79
C GLY A 90 -16.91 2.40 -6.34
N GLN A 91 -16.68 2.63 -5.05
CA GLN A 91 -16.32 3.94 -4.52
C GLN A 91 -14.91 4.37 -4.93
N LYS A 92 -14.74 5.66 -5.22
CA LYS A 92 -13.43 6.27 -5.46
C LYS A 92 -12.65 6.40 -4.15
N VAL A 93 -11.40 5.97 -4.16
CA VAL A 93 -10.53 5.91 -2.98
C VAL A 93 -9.11 6.36 -3.31
N THR A 94 -8.39 6.78 -2.27
CA THR A 94 -6.93 6.89 -2.27
C THR A 94 -6.36 5.73 -1.47
N VAL A 95 -5.41 5.01 -2.06
CA VAL A 95 -4.74 3.83 -1.49
C VAL A 95 -3.28 4.17 -1.22
N TRP A 96 -2.89 4.13 0.04
CA TRP A 96 -1.49 4.19 0.47
C TRP A 96 -0.91 2.79 0.46
N TYR A 97 0.27 2.62 -0.12
CA TYR A 97 0.90 1.31 -0.27
C TYR A 97 2.40 1.35 0.06
N SER A 98 2.93 0.19 0.47
CA SER A 98 4.37 0.05 0.74
C SER A 98 5.16 -0.51 -0.44
N GLU A 99 4.53 -1.40 -1.22
CA GLU A 99 5.16 -2.07 -2.35
C GLU A 99 4.11 -2.48 -3.39
N ILE A 100 4.52 -2.48 -4.66
CA ILE A 100 3.79 -3.09 -5.77
C ILE A 100 4.63 -4.28 -6.23
N LEU A 101 4.02 -5.47 -6.23
CA LEU A 101 4.63 -6.68 -6.73
C LEU A 101 4.22 -6.88 -8.18
N GLU A 102 5.21 -7.07 -9.06
CA GLU A 102 4.98 -7.35 -10.47
C GLU A 102 4.27 -8.69 -10.65
N SER A 103 2.98 -8.64 -11.02
CA SER A 103 2.15 -9.79 -11.36
C SER A 103 1.00 -9.36 -12.28
N TYR A 104 0.18 -10.31 -12.76
CA TYR A 104 -0.99 -9.98 -13.60
C TYR A 104 -2.32 -10.50 -13.01
N PRO A 105 -3.15 -9.65 -12.39
CA PRO A 105 -2.95 -8.21 -12.16
C PRO A 105 -1.83 -7.94 -11.15
N ALA A 106 -1.31 -6.70 -11.12
CA ALA A 106 -0.32 -6.28 -10.15
C ALA A 106 -0.86 -6.45 -8.73
N LYS A 107 0.01 -6.74 -7.75
CA LYS A 107 -0.41 -6.85 -6.34
C LYS A 107 0.12 -5.67 -5.56
N VAL A 108 -0.78 -4.94 -4.91
CA VAL A 108 -0.45 -3.74 -4.14
C VAL A 108 -0.60 -4.05 -2.66
N LYS A 109 0.47 -3.88 -1.88
CA LYS A 109 0.42 -4.07 -0.43
C LYS A 109 -0.07 -2.82 0.26
N VAL A 110 -1.29 -2.89 0.75
CA VAL A 110 -2.01 -1.73 1.27
C VAL A 110 -1.60 -1.43 2.71
N LEU A 111 -1.27 -0.17 2.94
CA LEU A 111 -1.09 0.42 4.27
C LEU A 111 -2.39 1.02 4.78
N LYS A 112 -3.09 1.78 3.92
CA LYS A 112 -4.30 2.52 4.28
C LYS A 112 -5.15 2.79 3.06
N ILE A 113 -6.46 2.88 3.25
CA ILE A 113 -7.41 3.33 2.22
C ILE A 113 -8.26 4.44 2.83
N LYS A 114 -8.53 5.49 2.06
CA LYS A 114 -9.53 6.51 2.42
C LYS A 114 -10.50 6.74 1.26
N PRO A 115 -11.79 6.94 1.54
CA PRO A 115 -12.72 7.42 0.54
C PRO A 115 -12.30 8.80 0.07
N LYS A 116 -12.44 9.05 -1.23
CA LYS A 116 -12.28 10.37 -1.83
C LYS A 116 -13.69 10.95 -2.01
N PRO A 117 -13.96 12.17 -1.50
CA PRO A 117 -15.27 12.82 -1.65
C PRO A 117 -15.58 13.19 -3.09
#